data_AF-A0A8T4DBP9-F1
#
_entry.id   AF-A0A8T4DBP9-F1
#
_cell.length_a   1.000
_cell.length_b   1.000
_cell.length_c   1.000
_cell.angle_alpha   90.00
_cell.angle_beta   90.00
_cell.angle_gamma   90.00
#
_symmetry.space_group_name_H-M   'P 1'
#
loop_
_entity.id
_entity.type
_entity.pdbx_description
1 polymer ?
#
loop_
_entity_poly.entity_id
_entity_poly.type
_entity_poly.pdbx_seq_one_letter_code
_entity_poly.pdbx_strand_id
1 'polypeptide(L)'
;MGEERASDVNQLFTYEHDARRLELLVRIVYAWIAIAIVLVVYGFIAELCVLIQWFVILILGRRNEGLSNFVKGYLEYMVHIASYYYVMTDKRPGILPKQVKIYEQE
;
A
#
# COMPACT_ATOMS: atom_id res chain seq x y z
N MET A 1 -3.65 19.14 -15.93
CA MET A 1 -4.20 18.10 -15.04
C MET A 1 -5.19 17.33 -15.90
N GLY A 2 -4.67 16.33 -16.63
CA GLY A 2 -5.45 15.63 -17.65
C GLY A 2 -6.50 14.76 -16.97
N GLU A 3 -7.73 14.87 -17.47
CA GLU A 3 -8.83 13.96 -17.16
C GLU A 3 -8.41 12.54 -17.57
N GLU A 4 -7.76 11.80 -16.67
CA GLU A 4 -7.80 10.35 -16.70
C GLU A 4 -9.29 9.99 -16.61
N ARG A 5 -9.88 9.56 -17.74
CA ARG A 5 -11.28 9.20 -17.82
C ARG A 5 -11.59 8.25 -16.67
N ALA A 6 -12.65 8.55 -15.91
CA ALA A 6 -13.14 7.73 -14.80
C ALA A 6 -13.37 6.23 -15.15
N SER A 7 -13.28 5.86 -16.43
CA SER A 7 -13.27 4.47 -16.93
C SER A 7 -12.05 3.63 -16.54
N ASP A 8 -10.91 4.22 -16.15
CA ASP A 8 -9.67 3.47 -15.84
C ASP A 8 -9.30 3.42 -14.34
N VAL A 9 -10.12 4.02 -13.46
CA VAL A 9 -9.82 4.13 -12.03
C VAL A 9 -10.70 3.17 -11.23
N ASN A 10 -10.10 2.10 -10.70
CA ASN A 10 -10.80 1.15 -9.85
C ASN A 10 -10.75 1.61 -8.39
N GLN A 11 -11.91 1.81 -7.77
CA GLN A 11 -12.01 2.02 -6.34
C GLN A 11 -11.54 0.75 -5.61
N LEU A 12 -10.57 0.89 -4.70
CA LEU A 12 -9.95 -0.25 -4.01
C LEU A 12 -10.85 -0.84 -2.91
N PHE A 13 -11.66 -0.01 -2.26
CA PHE A 13 -12.49 -0.39 -1.12
C PHE A 13 -13.96 -0.36 -1.52
N THR A 14 -14.37 -1.37 -2.28
CA THR A 14 -15.77 -1.59 -2.69
C THR A 14 -16.30 -2.86 -2.04
N TYR A 15 -17.63 -2.93 -1.87
CA TYR A 15 -18.28 -4.16 -1.45
C TYR A 15 -18.43 -5.09 -2.65
N GLU A 16 -17.81 -6.27 -2.57
CA GLU A 16 -17.95 -7.36 -3.53
C GLU A 16 -18.79 -8.47 -2.87
N HIS A 17 -19.90 -8.86 -3.48
CA HIS A 17 -20.81 -9.87 -2.91
C HIS A 17 -20.26 -11.29 -3.04
N ASP A 18 -19.60 -11.57 -4.17
CA ASP A 18 -19.06 -12.90 -4.47
C ASP A 18 -17.76 -13.16 -3.72
N ALA A 19 -17.69 -14.32 -3.05
CA ALA A 19 -16.50 -14.76 -2.33
C ALA A 19 -16.26 -16.27 -2.53
N ARG A 20 -15.04 -16.62 -2.94
CA ARG A 20 -14.61 -17.99 -3.22
C ARG A 20 -13.91 -18.58 -1.99
N ARG A 21 -14.49 -19.63 -1.42
CA ARG A 21 -13.93 -20.36 -0.27
C ARG A 21 -12.49 -20.83 -0.48
N LEU A 22 -12.15 -21.26 -1.71
CA LEU A 22 -10.79 -21.66 -2.07
C LEU A 22 -9.80 -20.51 -2.01
N GLU A 23 -10.24 -19.29 -2.36
CA GLU A 23 -9.36 -18.12 -2.29
C GLU A 23 -9.03 -17.78 -0.85
N LEU A 24 -9.96 -17.97 0.09
CA LEU A 24 -9.70 -17.81 1.52
C LEU A 24 -8.55 -18.71 1.99
N LEU A 25 -8.52 -19.98 1.56
CA LEU A 25 -7.44 -20.91 1.91
C LEU A 25 -6.11 -20.50 1.29
N VAL A 26 -6.11 -20.08 0.02
CA VAL A 26 -4.88 -19.62 -0.64
C VAL A 26 -4.35 -18.34 0.01
N ARG A 27 -5.25 -17.45 0.46
CA ARG A 27 -4.91 -16.20 1.13
C ARG A 27 -4.09 -16.40 2.40
N ILE A 28 -4.29 -17.50 3.13
CA ILE A 28 -3.47 -17.83 4.31
C ILE A 28 -1.99 -17.96 3.90
N VAL A 29 -1.69 -18.68 2.83
CA VAL A 29 -0.30 -18.81 2.37
C VAL A 29 0.17 -17.53 1.67
N TYR A 30 -0.65 -16.96 0.80
CA TYR A 30 -0.24 -15.85 -0.06
C TYR A 30 -0.17 -14.50 0.69
N ALA A 31 -1.24 -14.10 1.38
CA ALA A 31 -1.25 -12.84 2.12
C ALA A 31 -0.42 -12.93 3.42
N TRP A 32 -0.58 -14.00 4.21
CA TRP A 32 0.01 -14.00 5.55
C TRP A 32 1.47 -14.43 5.57
N ILE A 33 1.96 -15.10 4.51
CA ILE A 33 3.38 -15.45 4.40
C ILE A 33 4.05 -14.56 3.37
N ALA A 34 3.67 -14.67 2.09
CA ALA A 34 4.40 -13.97 1.03
C ALA A 34 4.29 -12.44 1.13
N ILE A 35 3.06 -11.91 1.19
CA ILE A 35 2.85 -10.45 1.29
C ILE A 35 3.34 -9.92 2.64
N ALA A 36 3.10 -10.65 3.74
CA ALA A 36 3.53 -10.22 5.07
C ALA A 36 5.05 -10.05 5.17
N ILE A 37 5.84 -10.94 4.58
CA ILE A 37 7.31 -10.81 4.57
C ILE A 37 7.73 -9.52 3.86
N VAL A 38 7.14 -9.24 2.69
CA VAL A 38 7.43 -8.00 1.94
C VAL A 38 7.04 -6.77 2.75
N LEU A 39 5.86 -6.80 3.39
CA LEU A 39 5.37 -5.72 4.25
C LEU A 39 6.29 -5.46 5.43
N VAL A 40 6.74 -6.50 6.13
CA VAL A 40 7.61 -6.35 7.31
C VAL A 40 8.95 -5.76 6.90
N VAL A 41 9.58 -6.27 5.84
CA VAL A 41 10.88 -5.76 5.38
C VAL A 41 10.76 -4.32 4.88
N TYR A 42 9.78 -4.03 4.02
CA TYR A 42 9.60 -2.68 3.49
C TYR A 42 9.19 -1.69 4.60
N GLY A 43 8.28 -2.08 5.48
CA GLY A 43 7.83 -1.28 6.61
C GLY A 43 8.96 -0.98 7.60
N PHE A 44 9.84 -1.94 7.87
CA PHE A 44 11.01 -1.70 8.73
C PHE A 44 11.95 -0.63 8.16
N ILE A 45 12.20 -0.66 6.84
CA ILE A 45 13.01 0.37 6.19
C ILE A 45 12.26 1.71 6.18
N ALA A 46 10.94 1.70 5.96
CA ALA A 46 10.12 2.91 5.95
C ALA A 46 10.13 3.59 7.33
N GLU A 47 10.04 2.80 8.41
CA GLU A 47 10.13 3.30 9.77
C GLU A 47 11.49 3.94 10.06
N LEU A 48 12.58 3.31 9.59
CA LEU A 48 13.91 3.91 9.68
C LEU A 48 13.98 5.23 8.89
N CYS A 49 13.37 5.31 7.72
CA CYS A 49 13.27 6.56 6.95
C CYS A 49 12.47 7.62 7.72
N VAL A 50 11.37 7.26 8.39
CA VAL A 50 10.60 8.19 9.25
C VAL A 50 11.45 8.69 10.41
N LEU A 51 12.17 7.81 11.09
CA LEU A 51 13.06 8.18 12.19
C LEU A 51 14.15 9.15 11.73
N ILE A 52 14.81 8.87 10.60
CA ILE A 52 15.80 9.80 10.03
C ILE A 52 15.14 11.12 9.62
N GLN A 53 13.96 11.06 9.00
CA GLN A 53 13.22 12.24 8.56
C GLN A 53 12.83 13.15 9.73
N TRP A 54 12.53 12.56 10.89
CA TRP A 54 12.27 13.29 12.13
C TRP A 54 13.49 14.10 12.57
N PHE A 55 14.69 13.50 12.62
CA PHE A 55 15.93 14.23 12.91
C PHE A 55 16.23 15.32 11.88
N VAL A 56 16.01 15.02 10.58
CA VAL A 56 16.18 16.00 9.49
C VAL A 56 15.28 17.22 9.72
N ILE A 57 14.02 17.04 10.10
CA ILE A 57 13.10 18.15 10.37
C ILE A 57 13.56 18.95 11.60
N LEU A 58 13.94 18.27 12.69
CA LEU A 58 14.38 18.94 13.91
C LEU A 58 15.62 19.81 13.69
N ILE A 59 16.58 19.34 12.88
CA ILE A 59 17.86 20.02 12.68
C ILE A 59 17.77 21.06 11.56
N LEU A 60 17.10 20.74 10.45
CA LEU A 60 17.12 21.54 9.22
C LEU A 60 15.82 22.33 8.97
N GLY A 61 14.75 22.05 9.73
CA GLY A 61 13.44 22.70 9.57
C GLY A 61 12.72 22.38 8.26
N ARG A 62 13.14 21.34 7.52
CA ARG A 62 12.55 20.95 6.24
C ARG A 62 12.53 19.44 6.05
N ARG A 63 11.68 18.95 5.14
CA ARG A 63 11.60 17.52 4.79
C ARG A 63 12.62 17.14 3.72
N ASN A 64 13.09 15.89 3.74
CA ASN A 64 13.89 15.31 2.66
C ASN A 64 12.96 14.59 1.69
N GLU A 65 13.09 14.90 0.41
CA GLU A 65 12.22 14.35 -0.63
C GLU A 65 12.42 12.83 -0.81
N GLY A 66 13.66 12.33 -0.75
CA GLY A 66 13.96 10.91 -0.90
C GLY A 66 13.36 10.05 0.21
N LEU A 67 13.50 10.47 1.47
CA LEU A 67 12.88 9.79 2.61
C LEU A 67 11.35 9.81 2.50
N SER A 68 10.80 10.97 2.12
CA SER A 68 9.36 11.14 1.94
C SER A 68 8.82 10.24 0.82
N ASN A 69 9.52 10.15 -0.31
CA ASN A 69 9.14 9.31 -1.44
C ASN A 69 9.22 7.82 -1.11
N PHE A 70 10.19 7.40 -0.29
CA PHE A 70 10.29 6.01 0.16
C PHE A 70 9.11 5.62 1.06
N VAL A 71 8.82 6.45 2.07
CA VAL A 71 7.68 6.23 2.98
C VAL A 71 6.36 6.28 2.21
N LYS A 72 6.22 7.22 1.26
CA LYS A 72 5.06 7.28 0.36
C LYS A 72 4.88 5.96 -0.39
N GLY A 73 5.92 5.44 -1.05
CA GLY A 73 5.83 4.17 -1.78
C GLY A 73 5.42 2.99 -0.89
N TYR A 74 5.86 2.96 0.36
CA TYR A 74 5.41 1.96 1.34
C TYR A 74 3.92 2.09 1.65
N LEU A 75 3.44 3.31 1.96
CA LEU A 75 2.03 3.56 2.26
C LEU A 75 1.12 3.24 1.06
N GLU A 76 1.53 3.61 -0.14
CA GLU A 76 0.83 3.25 -1.37
C GLU A 76 0.74 1.73 -1.52
N TYR A 77 1.85 1.01 -1.33
CA TYR A 77 1.84 -0.45 -1.39
C TYR A 77 0.94 -1.08 -0.33
N MET A 78 0.95 -0.58 0.91
CA MET A 78 0.03 -1.03 1.96
C MET A 78 -1.43 -0.91 1.53
N VAL A 79 -1.81 0.22 0.94
CA VAL A 79 -3.17 0.45 0.45
C VAL A 79 -3.51 -0.44 -0.75
N HIS A 80 -2.55 -0.66 -1.66
CA HIS A 80 -2.73 -1.53 -2.82
C HIS A 80 -3.13 -2.97 -2.43
N ILE A 81 -2.51 -3.51 -1.38
CA ILE A 81 -2.79 -4.87 -0.91
C ILE A 81 -3.92 -4.96 0.12
N ALA A 82 -4.34 -3.83 0.72
CA ALA A 82 -5.25 -3.82 1.86
C ALA A 82 -6.60 -4.49 1.55
N SER A 83 -7.20 -4.24 0.39
CA SER A 83 -8.47 -4.86 -0.01
C SER A 83 -8.37 -6.39 -0.09
N TYR A 84 -7.22 -6.91 -0.53
CA TYR A 84 -6.96 -8.35 -0.48
C TYR A 84 -6.63 -8.81 0.95
N TYR A 85 -5.76 -8.13 1.68
CA TYR A 85 -5.40 -8.56 3.02
C TYR A 85 -6.61 -8.67 3.97
N TYR A 86 -7.54 -7.71 3.88
CA TYR A 86 -8.76 -7.61 4.70
C TYR A 86 -9.99 -8.28 4.10
N VAL A 87 -9.82 -9.18 3.11
CA VAL A 87 -10.91 -10.04 2.57
C VAL A 87 -12.06 -9.23 1.96
N MET A 88 -11.76 -8.11 1.32
CA MET A 88 -12.74 -7.28 0.59
C MET A 88 -12.88 -7.68 -0.88
N THR A 89 -11.86 -8.32 -1.45
CA THR A 89 -11.86 -8.83 -2.84
C THR A 89 -11.09 -10.14 -2.95
N ASP A 90 -11.47 -10.98 -3.90
CA ASP A 90 -10.74 -12.19 -4.30
C ASP A 90 -9.63 -11.94 -5.33
N LYS A 91 -9.54 -10.71 -5.84
CA LYS A 91 -8.49 -10.33 -6.79
C LYS A 91 -7.14 -10.23 -6.09
N ARG A 92 -6.21 -11.12 -6.46
CA ARG A 92 -4.85 -11.13 -5.91
C ARG A 92 -4.05 -9.91 -6.39
N PRO A 93 -3.43 -9.14 -5.48
CA PRO A 93 -2.52 -8.07 -5.85
C PRO A 93 -1.18 -8.64 -6.33
N GLY A 94 -0.34 -7.80 -6.93
CA GLY A 94 1.06 -8.17 -7.19
C GLY A 94 1.85 -8.24 -5.88
N ILE A 95 2.84 -9.14 -5.80
CA ILE A 95 3.73 -9.27 -4.64
C ILE A 95 4.67 -8.06 -4.51
N LEU A 96 5.01 -7.43 -5.65
CA LEU A 96 5.94 -6.32 -5.67
C LEU A 96 5.22 -4.99 -5.43
N PRO A 97 5.90 -4.02 -4.79
CA PRO A 97 5.37 -2.68 -4.60
C PRO A 97 4.83 -2.08 -5.90
N LYS A 98 3.55 -1.76 -5.90
CA LYS A 98 2.89 -1.01 -6.95
C LYS A 98 2.44 0.32 -6.39
N GLN A 99 2.84 1.39 -7.07
CA GLN A 99 2.41 2.75 -6.72
C GLN A 99 0.91 2.89 -7.02
N VAL A 100 0.16 3.35 -6.03
CA VAL A 100 -1.26 3.72 -6.15
C VAL A 100 -1.42 5.12 -5.61
N LYS A 101 -2.12 5.97 -6.34
CA LYS A 101 -2.34 7.35 -5.89
C LYS A 101 -3.56 7.37 -4.97
N ILE A 102 -3.39 7.89 -3.76
CA ILE A 102 -4.43 8.03 -2.74
C ILE A 102 -4.82 9.49 -2.69
N TYR A 103 -6.12 9.78 -2.81
CA TYR A 103 -6.67 11.12 -2.82
C TYR A 103 -7.69 11.26 -1.70
N GLU A 104 -7.74 12.44 -1.09
CA GLU A 104 -8.74 12.83 -0.09
C GLU A 104 -9.64 13.91 -0.69
N GLN A 105 -10.93 13.91 -0.35
CA GLN A 105 -11.88 14.95 -0.75
C GLN A 105 -11.73 16.15 0.21
N GLU A 106 -11.68 17.37 -0.33
CA GLU A 106 -11.68 18.62 0.46
C GLU A 106 -13.05 18.96 1.07
#